data_AF-T1UAW7-F1
#
_entry.id   AF-T1UAW7-F1
#
_cell.length_a   1.000
_cell.length_b   1.000
_cell.length_c   1.000
_cell.angle_alpha   90.00
_cell.angle_beta   90.00
_cell.angle_gamma   90.00
#
_symmetry.space_group_name_H-M   'P 1'
#
loop_
_entity.id
_entity.type
_entity.pdbx_description
1 polymer ?
#
loop_
_entity_poly.entity_id
_entity_poly.type
_entity_poly.pdbx_seq_one_letter_code
_entity_poly.pdbx_strand_id
1 'polypeptide(L)' 'MKAFLKIVMVLIFMSVAHAKSSLALSKEEEVLSHLESFSANFKQVLKNEKPLVYYGVLKAKAPNWALWVYEKPLKKKFT' A
#
# COMPACT_ATOMS: atom_id res chain seq x y z
N MET A 1 -40.32 24.18 -11.27
CA MET A 1 -39.25 23.82 -12.22
C MET A 1 -37.88 24.45 -11.90
N LYS A 2 -37.77 25.77 -11.68
CA LYS A 2 -36.46 26.43 -11.44
C LYS A 2 -35.73 25.99 -10.17
N ALA A 3 -36.44 25.71 -9.07
CA ALA A 3 -35.84 25.29 -7.80
C ALA A 3 -35.29 23.86 -7.84
N PHE A 4 -36.05 22.93 -8.45
CA PHE A 4 -35.63 21.54 -8.64
C PHE A 4 -34.33 21.44 -9.45
N LEU A 5 -34.23 22.21 -10.55
CA LEU A 5 -33.02 22.25 -11.38
C LEU A 5 -31.79 22.75 -10.58
N LYS A 6 -31.97 23.74 -9.71
CA LYS A 6 -30.88 24.22 -8.82
C LYS A 6 -30.42 23.15 -7.84
N ILE A 7 -31.34 22.39 -7.25
CA ILE A 7 -31.02 21.32 -6.29
C ILE A 7 -30.23 20.20 -7.00
N VAL A 8 -30.66 19.79 -8.19
CA VAL A 8 -29.95 18.79 -8.99
C VAL A 8 -28.54 19.27 -9.36
N MET A 9 -28.38 20.52 -9.77
CA MET A 9 -27.04 21.08 -10.03
C MET A 9 -26.14 21.04 -8.80
N VAL A 10 -26.64 21.44 -7.62
CA VAL A 10 -25.85 21.41 -6.38
C VAL A 10 -25.40 19.98 -6.03
N LEU A 11 -26.28 18.99 -6.20
CA LEU A 11 -25.94 17.58 -5.96
C LEU A 11 -24.84 17.07 -6.90
N ILE A 12 -24.90 17.43 -8.19
CA ILE A 12 -23.85 17.08 -9.17
C ILE A 12 -22.52 17.77 -8.83
N PHE A 13 -22.57 19.04 -8.42
CA PHE A 13 -21.35 19.75 -8.01
C PHE A 13 -20.72 19.15 -6.75
N MET A 14 -21.53 18.75 -5.77
CA MET A 14 -21.04 18.10 -4.55
C MET A 14 -20.42 16.72 -4.84
N SER A 15 -21.01 15.93 -5.75
CA SER A 15 -20.42 14.65 -6.14
C SER A 15 -19.09 14.80 -6.89
N VAL A 16 -18.97 15.82 -7.75
CA VAL A 16 -17.73 16.11 -8.48
C VAL A 16 -16.64 16.65 -7.54
N ALA A 17 -17.01 17.50 -6.57
CA ALA A 17 -16.09 18.02 -5.57
C ALA A 17 -15.59 16.92 -4.62
N HIS A 18 -16.45 15.99 -4.22
CA HIS A 18 -16.08 14.87 -3.36
C HIS A 18 -15.15 13.87 -4.08
N ALA A 19 -15.42 13.57 -5.36
CA ALA A 19 -14.53 12.75 -6.18
C ALA A 19 -13.14 13.39 -6.36
N LYS A 20 -13.06 14.72 -6.56
CA LYS A 20 -11.78 15.45 -6.64
C LYS A 20 -11.03 15.50 -5.30
N SER A 21 -11.74 15.66 -4.19
CA SER A 21 -11.15 15.71 -2.85
C SER A 21 -10.52 14.37 -2.42
N SER A 22 -11.03 13.25 -2.94
CA SER A 22 -10.50 11.91 -2.71
C SER A 22 -9.32 11.54 -3.61
N LEU A 23 -8.99 12.40 -4.59
CA LEU A 23 -8.06 12.07 -5.69
C LEU A 23 -6.65 12.64 -5.50
N ALA A 24 -6.41 13.35 -4.40
CA ALA A 24 -5.05 13.72 -4.01
C ALA A 24 -4.39 12.48 -3.38
N LEU A 25 -3.97 11.54 -4.22
CA LEU A 25 -3.11 10.44 -3.80
C LEU A 25 -1.89 11.02 -3.08
N SER A 26 -1.51 10.41 -1.97
CA SER A 26 -0.23 10.71 -1.36
C SER A 26 0.89 10.46 -2.38
N LYS A 27 2.01 11.18 -2.24
CA LYS A 27 3.16 11.04 -3.15
C LYS A 27 3.65 9.57 -3.19
N GLU A 28 3.51 8.86 -2.08
CA GLU A 28 3.84 7.45 -1.95
C GLU A 28 2.90 6.56 -2.76
N GLU A 29 1.59 6.83 -2.73
CA GLU A 29 0.61 6.10 -3.55
C GLU A 29 0.78 6.38 -5.04
N GLU A 30 1.17 7.59 -5.43
CA GLU A 30 1.52 7.91 -6.82
C GLU A 30 2.69 7.03 -7.29
N VAL A 31 3.77 6.95 -6.52
CA VAL A 31 4.92 6.08 -6.83
C VAL A 31 4.51 4.60 -6.92
N LEU A 32 3.69 4.13 -5.98
CA LEU A 32 3.22 2.74 -5.97
C LEU A 32 2.25 2.43 -7.13
N SER A 33 1.47 3.41 -7.59
CA SER A 33 0.52 3.24 -8.70
C SER A 33 1.21 2.95 -10.05
N HIS A 34 2.47 3.39 -10.20
CA HIS A 34 3.29 3.13 -11.39
C HIS A 34 4.04 1.79 -11.33
N LEU A 35 3.97 1.08 -10.20
CA LEU A 35 4.72 -0.15 -9.96
C LEU A 35 3.88 -1.39 -10.32
N GLU A 36 4.08 -1.91 -11.54
CA GLU A 36 3.38 -3.13 -11.98
C GLU A 36 3.83 -4.38 -11.21
N SER A 37 5.14 -4.51 -10.96
CA SER A 37 5.71 -5.57 -10.13
C SER A 37 7.11 -5.21 -9.64
N PHE A 38 7.51 -5.79 -8.51
CA PHE A 38 8.88 -5.70 -8.02
C PHE A 38 9.33 -6.96 -7.29
N SER A 39 10.65 -7.11 -7.17
CA SER A 39 11.30 -8.12 -6.33
C SER A 39 12.46 -7.46 -5.60
N ALA A 40 12.48 -7.55 -4.27
CA ALA A 40 13.51 -6.95 -3.44
C ALA A 40 13.93 -7.89 -2.31
N ASN A 41 15.24 -7.97 -2.05
CA ASN A 41 15.75 -8.64 -0.87
C ASN A 41 15.48 -7.78 0.37
N PHE A 42 15.15 -8.41 1.51
CA PHE A 42 14.93 -7.71 2.76
C PHE A 42 15.70 -8.32 3.93
N LYS A 43 15.98 -7.48 4.92
CA LYS A 43 16.46 -7.86 6.26
C LYS A 43 15.48 -7.30 7.29
N GLN A 44 14.86 -8.17 8.07
CA GLN A 44 13.94 -7.80 9.15
C GLN A 44 14.63 -8.03 10.50
N VAL A 45 14.61 -7.03 11.38
CA VAL A 45 15.19 -7.10 12.73
C VAL A 45 14.09 -6.89 13.76
N LEU A 46 13.73 -7.94 14.50
CA LEU A 46 12.79 -7.87 15.62
C LEU A 46 13.56 -7.48 16.88
N LYS A 47 13.28 -6.28 17.39
CA LYS A 47 13.91 -5.73 18.60
C LYS A 47 13.09 -6.10 19.85
N ASN A 48 13.21 -7.37 20.28
CA ASN A 48 12.71 -7.84 21.58
C ASN A 48 13.90 -8.10 22.52
N GLU A 49 13.65 -8.64 23.72
CA GLU A 49 14.68 -9.06 24.69
C GLU A 49 15.77 -9.96 24.07
N LYS A 50 15.40 -10.76 23.05
CA LYS A 50 16.33 -11.48 22.17
C LYS A 50 16.14 -11.01 20.74
N PRO A 51 17.13 -10.34 20.12
CA PRO A 51 16.99 -9.87 18.75
C PRO A 51 16.95 -11.05 17.78
N LEU A 52 15.88 -11.12 16.99
CA LEU A 52 15.72 -12.08 15.90
C LEU A 52 15.89 -11.35 14.58
N VAL A 53 16.71 -11.91 13.69
CA VAL A 53 16.93 -11.38 12.36
C VAL A 53 16.36 -12.35 11.33
N TYR A 54 15.67 -11.84 10.32
CA TYR A 54 15.19 -12.62 9.19
C TYR A 54 15.69 -12.03 7.90
N TYR A 55 15.96 -12.90 6.93
CA TYR A 55 16.31 -12.53 5.57
C TYR A 55 15.32 -13.16 4.61
N GLY A 56 15.17 -12.57 3.43
CA GLY A 56 14.26 -13.10 2.44
C GLY A 56 14.11 -12.20 1.23
N VAL A 57 13.13 -12.56 0.41
CA VAL A 57 12.75 -11.84 -0.80
C VAL A 57 11.27 -11.47 -0.71
N LEU A 58 10.97 -10.19 -0.91
CA LEU A 58 9.63 -9.67 -1.13
C LEU A 58 9.39 -9.55 -2.64
N LYS A 59 8.35 -10.22 -3.12
CA LYS A 59 7.85 -10.06 -4.49
C LYS A 59 6.45 -9.47 -4.43
N ALA A 60 6.17 -8.44 -5.21
CA ALA A 60 4.83 -7.91 -5.34
C ALA A 60 4.46 -7.68 -6.81
N LYS A 61 3.18 -7.76 -7.10
CA LYS A 61 2.60 -7.52 -8.41
C LYS A 61 1.22 -6.87 -8.25
N ALA A 62 0.97 -5.81 -8.99
CA ALA A 62 -0.34 -5.17 -9.06
C ALA A 62 -1.40 -6.15 -9.60
N PRO A 63 -2.68 -6.02 -9.18
CA PRO A 63 -3.19 -5.00 -8.27
C PRO A 63 -3.03 -5.34 -6.78
N ASN A 64 -2.84 -6.60 -6.40
CA ASN A 64 -2.96 -7.02 -4.99
C ASN A 64 -2.20 -8.32 -4.66
N TRP A 65 -1.18 -8.69 -5.43
CA TRP A 65 -0.39 -9.88 -5.17
C TRP A 65 0.89 -9.50 -4.43
N ALA A 66 1.16 -10.16 -3.32
CA ALA A 66 2.41 -10.01 -2.60
C ALA A 66 2.84 -11.34 -1.97
N LEU A 67 4.14 -11.62 -1.99
CA LEU A 67 4.74 -12.85 -1.51
C LEU A 67 6.01 -12.54 -0.72
N TRP A 68 6.02 -12.94 0.55
CA TRP A 68 7.21 -12.96 1.39
C TRP A 68 7.81 -14.37 1.40
N VAL A 69 9.03 -14.48 0.87
CA VAL A 69 9.81 -15.71 0.95
C VAL A 69 10.88 -15.51 2.02
N TYR A 70 10.67 -16.11 3.18
CA TYR A 70 11.67 -16.13 4.25
C TYR A 70 12.72 -17.22 3.96
N GLU A 71 13.99 -16.86 4.11
CA GLU A 71 15.05 -17.84 4.15
C GLU A 71 14.95 -18.64 5.47
N LYS A 72 14.95 -19.98 5.38
CA LYS A 72 14.87 -20.91 6.53
C LYS A 72 15.83 -20.48 7.65
N PRO A 73 15.44 -20.66 8.93
CA PRO A 73 15.88 -19.80 10.01
C PRO A 73 17.39 -19.82 10.20
N LEU A 74 17.90 -18.62 10.52
CA LEU A 74 19.19 -18.39 11.13
C LEU A 74 19.52 -19.52 12.09
N LYS A 75 20.68 -20.14 11.89
CA LYS A 75 21.31 -21.11 12.79
C LYS A 75 20.83 -20.88 14.21
N LYS A 76 19.92 -21.73 14.67
CA LYS A 76 19.58 -21.86 16.08
C LYS A 76 20.87 -22.36 16.72
N LYS A 77 21.74 -21.44 17.16
CA LYS A 77 22.81 -21.80 18.10
C LYS A 77 22.08 -22.13 19.39
N PHE A 78 21.73 -23.40 19.54
CA PHE A 78 21.58 -23.99 20.84
C PHE A 78 22.99 -23.94 21.45
N THR A 79 23.22 -22.96 22.31
CA THR A 79 24.27 -23.06 23.32
C THR A 79 23.62 -23.67 24.54
#